data_AF-A0AAD1HNC2-F1
#
_entry.id   AF-A0AAD1HNC2-F1
#
_cell.length_a   1.000
_cell.length_b   1.000
_cell.length_c   1.000
_cell.angle_alpha   90.00
_cell.angle_beta   90.00
_cell.angle_gamma   90.00
#
_symmetry.space_group_name_H-M   'P 1'
#
loop_
_entity.id
_entity.type
_entity.pdbx_description
1 polymer ?
#
loop_
_entity_poly.entity_id
_entity_poly.type
_entity_poly.pdbx_seq_one_letter_code
_entity_poly.pdbx_strand_id
1 'polypeptide(L)'
;MCFATTDTVRTPEYADAVLADRRREADEFYHQVAAPDLSDDERLVQRQAFAGLLWCKQFYNYAVRRWLKGDPDQPPPPRERWSARNHDWQHFAISDVILMPDAWEYPWFAAWDLAFHCVAMALIDPDFAKAQVLVLHGSTAQHPHGQIPAYEWKFGDTNPPVHAWAAWQVYQLDQLRSGVGDFDFLATAYRSATLNAMWWLNQKDETNRGVFGGGFLGMDNIGVFDRDEPLPTGGELAQVDGTAWMAALIFHLLEMAIELSQTDPSYTDMFSRWVWDAWLVANSLEKGTYRVSFWNDETNFYHDVIEMPDGTSKSLEVFSIQAIVPLFAAIAIPTSATEVTSILRNCLGALAKTYEHTDDDVKLVMSGGDGTHLMIGVIHEDRLTHILRRLLDPEQFLSPNGIRSLSRYHRDNPYTYHIDGTDYVVDYQPAESRSRMFGGNSNWRGPVWLPTNFLVVQALNSYARFLGDTYRVPDPAGSADEVTLHVVADRLARQLTGLLVRDENGRRAVFGDNEYFQTDPHWRDLIPFHEYFDGDSGRGLGASHQTGWTATVAVLLAFRGGLYFRRQSSGL
;
A
#
# COMPACT_ATOMS: atom_id res chain seq x y z
N MET A 1 20.61 1.24 40.71
CA MET A 1 19.18 1.51 40.99
C MET A 1 18.48 0.16 41.09
N CYS A 2 17.64 0.01 42.11
CA CYS A 2 17.11 -1.25 42.62
C CYS A 2 16.32 -2.06 41.57
N PHE A 3 16.80 -3.26 41.26
CA PHE A 3 15.95 -4.36 40.78
C PHE A 3 16.08 -5.52 41.75
N ALA A 4 15.20 -5.52 42.75
CA ALA A 4 14.67 -6.68 43.46
C ALA A 4 13.87 -6.14 44.65
N THR A 5 12.55 -6.03 44.49
CA THR A 5 11.68 -6.06 45.66
C THR A 5 11.70 -7.48 46.21
N THR A 6 12.17 -7.63 47.44
CA THR A 6 12.28 -8.88 48.20
C THR A 6 10.93 -9.39 48.72
N ASP A 7 9.82 -9.10 48.06
CA ASP A 7 8.49 -9.51 48.51
C ASP A 7 7.68 -10.14 47.39
N THR A 8 7.63 -11.46 47.42
CA THR A 8 6.41 -12.29 47.53
C THR A 8 6.77 -13.70 47.05
N VAL A 9 6.45 -14.71 47.86
CA VAL A 9 6.41 -16.08 47.38
C VAL A 9 5.31 -16.12 46.32
N ARG A 10 5.68 -15.97 45.04
CA ARG A 10 4.76 -16.12 43.91
C ARG A 10 4.42 -17.60 43.82
N THR A 11 3.32 -18.00 44.43
CA THR A 11 2.82 -19.37 44.33
C THR A 11 2.17 -19.59 42.96
N PRO A 12 1.99 -20.84 42.51
CA PRO A 12 1.21 -21.12 41.31
C PRO A 12 -0.19 -20.48 41.33
N GLU A 13 -0.87 -20.45 42.48
CA GLU A 13 -2.20 -19.85 42.61
C GLU A 13 -2.19 -18.34 42.37
N TYR A 14 -1.12 -17.65 42.79
CA TYR A 14 -0.94 -16.24 42.47
C TYR A 14 -0.76 -16.03 40.96
N ALA A 15 0.01 -16.88 40.29
CA ALA A 15 0.19 -16.81 38.84
C ALA A 15 -1.14 -17.05 38.09
N ASP A 16 -1.93 -18.03 38.53
CA ASP A 16 -3.24 -18.33 37.94
C ASP A 16 -4.21 -17.15 38.08
N ALA A 17 -4.26 -16.51 39.25
CA ALA A 17 -5.08 -15.33 39.47
C ALA A 17 -4.67 -14.17 38.56
N VAL A 18 -3.36 -13.90 38.43
CA VAL A 18 -2.84 -12.86 37.54
C VAL A 18 -3.17 -13.16 36.07
N LEU A 19 -3.02 -14.41 35.63
CA LEU A 19 -3.36 -14.80 34.25
C LEU A 19 -4.86 -14.67 33.97
N ALA A 20 -5.72 -15.01 34.93
CA ALA A 20 -7.16 -14.83 34.82
C ALA A 20 -7.55 -13.33 34.74
N ASP A 21 -6.92 -12.48 35.56
CA ASP A 21 -7.14 -11.04 35.53
C ASP A 21 -6.70 -10.42 34.20
N ARG A 22 -5.48 -10.75 33.72
CA ARG A 22 -4.97 -10.26 32.44
C ARG A 22 -5.80 -10.74 31.26
N ARG A 23 -6.34 -11.97 31.31
CA ARG A 23 -7.26 -12.48 30.28
C ARG A 23 -8.55 -11.66 30.25
N ARG A 24 -9.17 -11.42 31.40
CA ARG A 24 -10.39 -10.61 31.50
C ARG A 24 -10.17 -9.18 30.99
N GLU A 25 -9.09 -8.52 31.40
CA GLU A 25 -8.75 -7.17 30.93
C GLU A 25 -8.49 -7.13 29.42
N ALA A 26 -7.82 -8.15 28.86
CA ALA A 26 -7.63 -8.25 27.42
C ALA A 26 -8.96 -8.47 26.69
N ASP A 27 -9.85 -9.32 27.22
CA ASP A 27 -11.18 -9.54 26.66
C ASP A 27 -12.00 -8.23 26.66
N GLU A 28 -12.02 -7.51 27.78
CA GLU A 28 -12.68 -6.19 27.91
C GLU A 28 -12.12 -5.17 26.92
N PHE A 29 -10.80 -5.08 26.77
CA PHE A 29 -10.15 -4.17 25.82
C PHE A 29 -10.57 -4.47 24.37
N TYR A 30 -10.43 -5.72 23.92
CA TYR A 30 -10.77 -6.06 22.53
C TYR A 30 -12.28 -6.01 22.25
N HIS A 31 -13.13 -6.23 23.26
CA HIS A 31 -14.57 -5.97 23.12
C HIS A 31 -14.89 -4.50 22.86
N GLN A 32 -14.13 -3.56 23.43
CA GLN A 32 -14.31 -2.12 23.18
C GLN A 32 -13.77 -1.67 21.82
N VAL A 33 -12.71 -2.32 21.33
CA VAL A 33 -12.11 -2.02 20.02
C VAL A 33 -12.98 -2.54 18.88
N ALA A 34 -13.60 -3.72 19.04
CA ALA A 34 -14.40 -4.37 18.01
C ALA A 34 -15.71 -3.61 17.71
N ALA A 35 -16.04 -3.46 16.44
CA ALA A 35 -17.34 -2.92 16.03
C ALA A 35 -18.50 -3.78 16.60
N PRO A 36 -19.64 -3.17 16.96
CA PRO A 36 -20.71 -3.86 17.67
C PRO A 36 -21.38 -4.96 16.84
N ASP A 37 -21.32 -4.87 15.52
CA ASP A 37 -21.95 -5.78 14.55
C ASP A 37 -21.07 -6.98 14.15
N LEU A 38 -19.82 -7.06 14.62
CA LEU A 38 -18.98 -8.23 14.34
C LEU A 38 -19.53 -9.50 14.99
N SER A 39 -19.54 -10.59 14.23
CA SER A 39 -19.74 -11.94 14.74
C SER A 39 -18.59 -12.38 15.66
N ASP A 40 -18.81 -13.42 16.45
CA ASP A 40 -17.76 -13.96 17.34
C ASP A 40 -16.52 -14.43 16.56
N ASP A 41 -16.71 -14.98 15.36
CA ASP A 41 -15.63 -15.42 14.47
C ASP A 41 -14.82 -14.24 13.93
N GLU A 42 -15.50 -13.17 13.52
CA GLU A 42 -14.84 -11.92 13.09
C GLU A 42 -14.07 -11.25 14.22
N ARG A 43 -14.64 -11.21 15.43
CA ARG A 43 -13.93 -10.69 16.62
C ARG A 43 -12.69 -11.52 16.94
N LEU A 44 -12.77 -12.85 16.78
CA LEU A 44 -11.63 -13.75 16.96
C LEU A 44 -10.52 -13.45 15.94
N VAL A 45 -10.86 -13.32 14.64
CA VAL A 45 -9.91 -12.95 13.58
C VAL A 45 -9.27 -11.59 13.87
N GLN A 46 -10.09 -10.58 14.17
CA GLN A 46 -9.60 -9.22 14.45
C GLN A 46 -8.64 -9.19 15.64
N ARG A 47 -8.97 -9.89 16.72
CA ARG A 47 -8.09 -10.00 17.89
C ARG A 47 -6.77 -10.69 17.56
N GLN A 48 -6.79 -11.75 16.77
CA GLN A 48 -5.55 -12.44 16.37
C GLN A 48 -4.68 -11.58 15.46
N ALA A 49 -5.27 -10.78 14.56
CA ALA A 49 -4.54 -9.82 13.74
C ALA A 49 -3.78 -8.79 14.60
N PHE A 50 -4.46 -8.21 15.60
CA PHE A 50 -3.84 -7.28 16.55
C PHE A 50 -2.77 -7.94 17.42
N ALA A 51 -3.04 -9.14 17.94
CA ALA A 51 -2.08 -9.88 18.73
C ALA A 51 -0.82 -10.22 17.92
N GLY A 52 -0.98 -10.59 16.64
CA GLY A 52 0.12 -10.82 15.70
C GLY A 52 1.00 -9.59 15.51
N LEU A 53 0.40 -8.43 15.23
CA LEU A 53 1.15 -7.16 15.14
C LEU A 53 1.94 -6.84 16.41
N LEU A 54 1.34 -7.04 17.58
CA LEU A 54 2.03 -6.84 18.86
C LEU A 54 3.19 -7.82 19.03
N TRP A 55 3.04 -9.06 18.55
CA TRP A 55 4.08 -10.09 18.61
C TRP A 55 5.21 -9.86 17.61
N CYS A 56 4.94 -9.17 16.50
CA CYS A 56 5.95 -8.75 15.51
C CYS A 56 6.77 -7.53 15.93
N LYS A 57 6.55 -6.95 17.13
CA LYS A 57 7.42 -5.91 17.69
C LYS A 57 8.79 -6.51 18.04
N GLN A 58 9.85 -6.08 17.35
CA GLN A 58 11.21 -6.54 17.61
C GLN A 58 12.16 -5.38 17.89
N PHE A 59 13.09 -5.60 18.83
CA PHE A 59 14.16 -4.64 19.08
C PHE A 59 15.19 -4.71 17.94
N TYR A 60 15.26 -3.65 17.15
CA TYR A 60 16.18 -3.49 16.04
C TYR A 60 17.30 -2.51 16.43
N ASN A 61 18.53 -3.03 16.50
CA ASN A 61 19.72 -2.25 16.85
C ASN A 61 20.80 -2.43 15.79
N TYR A 62 20.88 -1.47 14.88
CA TYR A 62 21.85 -1.49 13.80
C TYR A 62 22.39 -0.09 13.51
N ALA A 63 23.71 0.04 13.53
CA ALA A 63 24.42 1.24 13.13
C ALA A 63 25.46 0.87 12.06
N VAL A 64 25.23 1.32 10.82
CA VAL A 64 26.05 0.96 9.65
C VAL A 64 27.52 1.30 9.89
N ARG A 65 27.80 2.51 10.38
CA ARG A 65 29.18 2.95 10.63
C ARG A 65 29.89 2.10 11.68
N ARG A 66 29.17 1.61 12.69
CA ARG A 66 29.73 0.69 13.69
C ARG A 66 30.03 -0.67 13.04
N TRP A 67 29.09 -1.20 12.27
CA TRP A 67 29.25 -2.47 11.55
C TRP A 67 30.44 -2.46 10.57
N LEU A 68 30.63 -1.37 9.83
CA LEU A 68 31.76 -1.18 8.91
C LEU A 68 33.12 -1.17 9.64
N LYS A 69 33.20 -0.48 10.79
CA LYS A 69 34.44 -0.36 11.58
C LYS A 69 34.77 -1.63 12.38
N GLY A 70 33.75 -2.40 12.76
CA GLY A 70 33.89 -3.51 13.71
C GLY A 70 33.93 -3.03 15.17
N ASP A 71 33.91 -3.99 16.09
CA ASP A 71 33.98 -3.69 17.52
C ASP A 71 35.42 -3.32 17.92
N PRO A 72 35.62 -2.32 18.81
CA PRO A 72 36.96 -1.81 19.16
C PRO A 72 37.94 -2.87 19.68
N ASP A 73 37.44 -3.88 20.39
CA ASP A 73 38.23 -4.93 21.04
C ASP A 73 38.36 -6.21 20.20
N GLN A 74 37.89 -6.19 18.95
CA GLN A 74 37.97 -7.32 18.01
C GLN A 74 38.95 -6.99 16.87
N PRO A 75 39.48 -8.00 16.16
CA PRO A 75 40.26 -7.76 14.95
C PRO A 75 39.46 -6.89 13.96
N PRO A 76 40.10 -5.90 13.29
CA PRO A 76 39.43 -5.09 12.29
C PRO A 76 38.79 -5.98 11.20
N PRO A 77 37.57 -5.66 10.76
CA PRO A 77 36.95 -6.37 9.64
C PRO A 77 37.79 -6.30 8.34
N PRO A 78 37.57 -7.23 7.40
CA PRO A 78 38.17 -7.16 6.07
C PRO A 78 37.85 -5.84 5.37
N ARG A 79 38.79 -5.34 4.55
CA ARG A 79 38.66 -4.02 3.87
C ARG A 79 37.48 -3.98 2.91
N GLU A 80 37.13 -5.13 2.34
CA GLU A 80 36.01 -5.35 1.42
C GLU A 80 34.67 -4.95 2.03
N ARG A 81 34.56 -4.91 3.38
CA ARG A 81 33.35 -4.45 4.06
C ARG A 81 33.01 -3.00 3.74
N TRP A 82 34.00 -2.15 3.43
CA TRP A 82 33.80 -0.74 3.06
C TRP A 82 33.20 -0.52 1.68
N SER A 83 33.06 -1.57 0.88
CA SER A 83 32.37 -1.58 -0.42
C SER A 83 31.19 -2.55 -0.43
N ALA A 84 30.82 -3.13 0.72
CA ALA A 84 29.72 -4.07 0.83
C ALA A 84 28.35 -3.36 0.87
N ARG A 85 27.28 -4.13 1.09
CA ARG A 85 25.91 -3.60 1.18
C ARG A 85 25.81 -2.43 2.17
N ASN A 86 25.04 -1.42 1.79
CA ASN A 86 24.72 -0.23 2.59
C ASN A 86 25.95 0.58 3.07
N HIS A 87 27.15 0.42 2.49
CA HIS A 87 28.34 1.14 2.92
C HIS A 87 28.25 2.67 2.77
N ASP A 88 27.37 3.13 1.88
CA ASP A 88 26.99 4.52 1.60
C ASP A 88 25.99 5.08 2.64
N TRP A 89 25.32 4.22 3.42
CA TRP A 89 24.36 4.60 4.46
C TRP A 89 25.00 4.76 5.84
N GLN A 90 26.21 5.35 5.94
CA GLN A 90 26.94 5.42 7.22
C GLN A 90 26.25 6.27 8.31
N HIS A 91 25.30 7.12 7.92
CA HIS A 91 24.46 7.88 8.83
C HIS A 91 23.38 7.01 9.50
N PHE A 92 23.05 5.85 8.89
CA PHE A 92 22.01 4.96 9.38
C PHE A 92 22.37 4.39 10.75
N ALA A 93 21.52 4.69 11.74
CA ALA A 93 21.58 4.17 13.09
C ALA A 93 20.18 4.14 13.71
N ILE A 94 19.72 2.94 14.08
CA ILE A 94 18.48 2.72 14.82
C ILE A 94 18.77 1.85 16.05
N SER A 95 18.09 2.15 17.16
CA SER A 95 18.06 1.36 18.39
C SER A 95 16.66 1.49 18.99
N ASP A 96 15.68 0.85 18.37
CA ASP A 96 14.26 1.00 18.67
C ASP A 96 13.50 -0.32 18.53
N VAL A 97 12.27 -0.38 19.03
CA VAL A 97 11.34 -1.47 18.76
C VAL A 97 10.56 -1.14 17.50
N ILE A 98 10.70 -1.97 16.46
CA ILE A 98 10.05 -1.79 15.16
C ILE A 98 9.07 -2.94 14.90
N LEU A 99 7.97 -2.66 14.18
CA LEU A 99 7.08 -3.69 13.64
C LEU A 99 7.69 -4.40 12.44
N MET A 100 7.88 -5.71 12.55
CA MET A 100 8.36 -6.56 11.46
C MET A 100 7.20 -7.13 10.63
N PRO A 101 7.41 -7.45 9.34
CA PRO A 101 6.41 -8.15 8.52
C PRO A 101 6.00 -9.49 9.15
N ASP A 102 6.99 -10.25 9.62
CA ASP A 102 6.83 -11.57 10.26
C ASP A 102 7.92 -11.71 11.34
N ALA A 103 7.55 -12.17 12.55
CA ALA A 103 8.50 -12.27 13.66
C ALA A 103 9.59 -13.36 13.48
N TRP A 104 9.37 -14.30 12.57
CA TRP A 104 10.19 -15.49 12.34
C TRP A 104 10.91 -15.47 10.99
N GLU A 105 10.15 -15.34 9.90
CA GLU A 105 10.69 -15.44 8.53
C GLU A 105 11.30 -14.13 8.05
N TYR A 106 10.72 -13.01 8.48
CA TYR A 106 11.16 -11.66 8.12
C TYR A 106 11.48 -10.79 9.34
N PRO A 107 12.47 -11.17 10.18
CA PRO A 107 12.83 -10.45 11.41
C PRO A 107 13.67 -9.18 11.13
N TRP A 108 13.25 -8.41 10.13
CA TRP A 108 13.87 -7.19 9.63
C TRP A 108 12.76 -6.30 9.05
N PHE A 109 12.94 -4.97 9.11
CA PHE A 109 11.90 -4.06 8.64
C PHE A 109 11.92 -3.96 7.10
N ALA A 110 10.74 -3.92 6.51
CA ALA A 110 10.53 -3.44 5.16
C ALA A 110 9.72 -2.14 5.23
N ALA A 111 10.20 -1.09 4.58
CA ALA A 111 9.61 0.24 4.74
C ALA A 111 8.16 0.27 4.24
N TRP A 112 7.88 -0.32 3.08
CA TRP A 112 6.51 -0.30 2.55
C TRP A 112 5.55 -1.15 3.38
N ASP A 113 5.98 -2.33 3.89
CA ASP A 113 5.21 -3.13 4.85
C ASP A 113 4.86 -2.34 6.12
N LEU A 114 5.86 -1.66 6.70
CA LEU A 114 5.71 -0.89 7.94
C LEU A 114 4.58 0.13 7.84
N ALA A 115 4.39 0.75 6.67
CA ALA A 115 3.30 1.67 6.42
C ALA A 115 1.92 1.02 6.67
N PHE A 116 1.68 -0.19 6.16
CA PHE A 116 0.44 -0.95 6.39
C PHE A 116 0.30 -1.40 7.86
N HIS A 117 1.41 -1.78 8.50
CA HIS A 117 1.42 -2.15 9.92
C HIS A 117 0.92 -1.00 10.79
N CYS A 118 1.41 0.22 10.51
CA CYS A 118 1.02 1.43 11.23
C CYS A 118 -0.48 1.71 11.13
N VAL A 119 -1.07 1.55 9.94
CA VAL A 119 -2.52 1.76 9.75
C VAL A 119 -3.34 0.79 10.59
N ALA A 120 -2.99 -0.50 10.61
CA ALA A 120 -3.68 -1.49 11.43
C ALA A 120 -3.43 -1.26 12.94
N MET A 121 -2.20 -0.91 13.33
CA MET A 121 -1.81 -0.64 14.71
C MET A 121 -2.56 0.57 15.31
N ALA A 122 -2.88 1.57 14.50
CA ALA A 122 -3.56 2.78 14.97
C ALA A 122 -4.94 2.51 15.61
N LEU A 123 -5.58 1.37 15.29
CA LEU A 123 -6.83 0.95 15.93
C LEU A 123 -6.68 0.66 17.42
N ILE A 124 -5.50 0.20 17.87
CA ILE A 124 -5.25 -0.18 19.26
C ILE A 124 -4.28 0.77 19.95
N ASP A 125 -3.26 1.27 19.25
CA ASP A 125 -2.15 2.07 19.78
C ASP A 125 -1.69 3.13 18.75
N PRO A 126 -2.45 4.23 18.60
CA PRO A 126 -2.14 5.29 17.65
C PRO A 126 -0.82 5.99 17.96
N ASP A 127 -0.43 6.14 19.23
CA ASP A 127 0.84 6.77 19.60
C ASP A 127 2.03 5.94 19.13
N PHE A 128 1.99 4.61 19.32
CA PHE A 128 3.01 3.74 18.77
C PHE A 128 2.98 3.75 17.23
N ALA A 129 1.80 3.69 16.59
CA ALA A 129 1.71 3.76 15.13
C ALA A 129 2.35 5.04 14.55
N LYS A 130 2.11 6.21 15.17
CA LYS A 130 2.75 7.47 14.79
C LYS A 130 4.27 7.42 14.95
N ALA A 131 4.77 6.88 16.05
CA ALA A 131 6.20 6.71 16.27
C ALA A 131 6.82 5.79 15.20
N GLN A 132 6.14 4.72 14.82
CA GLN A 132 6.57 3.79 13.77
C GLN A 132 6.59 4.42 12.37
N VAL A 133 5.63 5.28 12.03
CA VAL A 133 5.69 6.08 10.79
C VAL A 133 6.95 6.97 10.78
N LEU A 134 7.25 7.62 11.90
CA LEU A 134 8.36 8.57 12.01
C LEU A 134 9.74 7.90 12.16
N VAL A 135 9.83 6.63 12.55
CA VAL A 135 11.11 5.98 12.84
C VAL A 135 12.05 5.97 11.62
N LEU A 136 11.51 5.75 10.42
CA LEU A 136 12.27 5.76 9.17
C LEU A 136 12.42 7.17 8.55
N HIS A 137 11.77 8.16 9.15
CA HIS A 137 11.87 9.58 8.80
C HIS A 137 12.87 10.35 9.71
N GLY A 138 13.43 9.67 10.70
CA GLY A 138 14.43 10.24 11.60
C GLY A 138 15.72 10.63 10.87
N SER A 139 16.44 11.63 11.39
CA SER A 139 17.70 12.11 10.81
C SER A 139 18.82 11.08 10.76
N THR A 140 18.70 10.00 11.55
CA THR A 140 19.62 8.86 11.55
C THR A 140 19.08 7.67 10.75
N ALA A 141 17.92 7.76 10.10
CA ALA A 141 17.34 6.68 9.31
C ALA A 141 17.10 7.10 7.86
N GLN A 142 16.45 8.25 7.63
CA GLN A 142 16.25 8.82 6.30
C GLN A 142 17.58 9.29 5.72
N HIS A 143 17.82 8.97 4.44
CA HIS A 143 19.01 9.44 3.73
C HIS A 143 19.04 10.98 3.70
N PRO A 144 20.21 11.64 3.81
CA PRO A 144 20.33 13.09 3.65
C PRO A 144 19.77 13.67 2.34
N HIS A 145 19.55 12.82 1.33
CA HIS A 145 18.93 13.20 0.06
C HIS A 145 17.40 13.03 0.05
N GLY A 146 16.81 12.51 1.13
CA GLY A 146 15.35 12.32 1.30
C GLY A 146 14.86 10.89 1.12
N GLN A 147 15.70 9.93 0.68
CA GLN A 147 15.30 8.53 0.52
C GLN A 147 14.96 7.88 1.88
N ILE A 148 13.86 7.13 1.93
CA ILE A 148 13.51 6.26 3.06
C ILE A 148 14.23 4.91 2.84
N PRO A 149 14.94 4.35 3.84
CA PRO A 149 15.66 3.09 3.67
C PRO A 149 14.69 1.94 3.37
N ALA A 150 14.90 1.20 2.29
CA ALA A 150 14.00 0.14 1.84
C ALA A 150 13.88 -1.02 2.84
N TYR A 151 14.97 -1.76 3.04
CA TYR A 151 15.05 -2.91 3.96
C TYR A 151 16.51 -3.29 4.26
N GLU A 152 16.72 -4.11 5.29
CA GLU A 152 18.02 -4.32 5.94
C GLU A 152 19.19 -4.63 4.98
N TRP A 153 18.99 -5.40 3.91
CA TRP A 153 20.08 -5.79 3.02
C TRP A 153 20.37 -4.83 1.85
N LYS A 154 19.48 -3.87 1.53
CA LYS A 154 19.67 -2.93 0.43
C LYS A 154 18.86 -1.64 0.68
N PHE A 155 19.34 -0.80 1.60
CA PHE A 155 18.65 0.44 1.99
C PHE A 155 18.41 1.40 0.81
N GLY A 156 19.30 1.39 -0.17
CA GLY A 156 19.21 2.20 -1.39
C GLY A 156 18.15 1.75 -2.40
N ASP A 157 17.44 0.65 -2.18
CA ASP A 157 16.40 0.20 -3.09
C ASP A 157 15.18 1.11 -3.13
N THR A 158 14.46 1.05 -4.25
CA THR A 158 13.22 1.78 -4.43
C THR A 158 12.05 0.91 -3.94
N ASN A 159 11.27 1.43 -3.00
CA ASN A 159 9.99 0.86 -2.59
C ASN A 159 8.84 1.82 -2.87
N PRO A 160 7.57 1.33 -2.94
CA PRO A 160 6.40 2.19 -2.99
C PRO A 160 6.43 3.26 -1.87
N PRO A 161 6.26 4.55 -2.19
CA PRO A 161 6.35 5.65 -1.23
C PRO A 161 5.06 5.84 -0.42
N VAL A 162 4.59 4.76 0.22
CA VAL A 162 3.31 4.71 0.94
C VAL A 162 3.36 5.32 2.36
N HIS A 163 4.45 5.96 2.78
CA HIS A 163 4.56 6.52 4.14
C HIS A 163 3.70 7.78 4.33
N ALA A 164 3.57 8.63 3.30
CA ALA A 164 2.66 9.78 3.35
C ALA A 164 1.20 9.31 3.48
N TRP A 165 0.84 8.26 2.73
CA TRP A 165 -0.44 7.57 2.86
C TRP A 165 -0.66 7.08 4.29
N ALA A 166 0.29 6.31 4.85
CA ALA A 166 0.15 5.77 6.21
C ALA A 166 0.06 6.87 7.26
N ALA A 167 0.85 7.94 7.16
CA ALA A 167 0.74 9.10 8.05
C ALA A 167 -0.67 9.70 8.01
N TRP A 168 -1.23 9.88 6.82
CA TRP A 168 -2.58 10.39 6.62
C TRP A 168 -3.66 9.45 7.19
N GLN A 169 -3.52 8.13 6.99
CA GLN A 169 -4.46 7.16 7.56
C GLN A 169 -4.39 7.11 9.10
N VAL A 170 -3.18 7.06 9.67
CA VAL A 170 -2.95 7.03 11.12
C VAL A 170 -3.51 8.29 11.79
N TYR A 171 -3.28 9.46 11.18
CA TYR A 171 -3.86 10.72 11.66
C TYR A 171 -5.39 10.67 11.71
N GLN A 172 -6.04 10.22 10.63
CA GLN A 172 -7.50 10.17 10.58
C GLN A 172 -8.08 9.12 11.55
N LEU A 173 -7.45 7.96 11.68
CA LEU A 173 -7.87 6.93 12.63
C LEU A 173 -7.76 7.41 14.09
N ASP A 174 -6.66 8.10 14.43
CA ASP A 174 -6.50 8.71 15.75
C ASP A 174 -7.52 9.83 15.98
N GLN A 175 -7.74 10.70 14.98
CA GLN A 175 -8.76 11.77 15.05
C GLN A 175 -10.17 11.20 15.24
N LEU A 176 -10.50 10.09 14.58
CA LEU A 176 -11.79 9.41 14.75
C LEU A 176 -11.96 8.88 16.18
N ARG A 177 -10.90 8.36 16.79
CA ARG A 177 -10.89 7.81 18.15
C ARG A 177 -10.91 8.89 19.23
N SER A 178 -10.04 9.89 19.12
CA SER A 178 -9.83 10.93 20.14
C SER A 178 -10.79 12.11 19.98
N GLY A 179 -11.36 12.29 18.79
CA GLY A 179 -12.15 13.46 18.40
C GLY A 179 -11.31 14.69 18.03
N VAL A 180 -9.98 14.62 18.10
CA VAL A 180 -9.04 15.73 17.85
C VAL A 180 -7.90 15.25 16.95
N GLY A 181 -7.57 16.02 15.92
CA GLY A 181 -6.43 15.71 15.06
C GLY A 181 -5.09 16.05 15.69
N ASP A 182 -4.10 15.17 15.56
CA ASP A 182 -2.71 15.42 15.95
C ASP A 182 -1.94 16.15 14.84
N PHE A 183 -2.09 17.47 14.78
CA PHE A 183 -1.48 18.32 13.76
C PHE A 183 0.06 18.36 13.86
N ASP A 184 0.64 18.17 15.06
CA ASP A 184 2.09 18.15 15.25
C ASP A 184 2.73 16.91 14.63
N PHE A 185 2.11 15.74 14.84
CA PHE A 185 2.47 14.52 14.13
C PHE A 185 2.36 14.70 12.62
N LEU A 186 1.21 15.19 12.14
CA LEU A 186 0.94 15.33 10.72
C LEU A 186 1.93 16.28 10.04
N ALA A 187 2.23 17.41 10.68
CA ALA A 187 3.20 18.38 10.19
C ALA A 187 4.62 17.80 10.13
N THR A 188 4.98 16.96 11.10
CA THR A 188 6.28 16.28 11.14
C THR A 188 6.40 15.26 10.02
N ALA A 189 5.39 14.40 9.85
CA ALA A 189 5.35 13.44 8.76
C ALA A 189 5.35 14.15 7.38
N TYR A 190 4.60 15.24 7.22
CA TYR A 190 4.54 16.02 5.99
C TYR A 190 5.91 16.54 5.57
N ARG A 191 6.69 17.10 6.49
CA ARG A 191 8.04 17.62 6.20
C ARG A 191 8.97 16.51 5.73
N SER A 192 8.98 15.37 6.41
CA SER A 192 9.84 14.24 6.03
C SER A 192 9.41 13.55 4.74
N ALA A 193 8.09 13.40 4.51
CA ALA A 193 7.54 12.89 3.26
C ALA A 193 7.80 13.84 2.08
N THR A 194 7.84 15.16 2.30
CA THR A 194 8.25 16.15 1.30
C THR A 194 9.70 15.91 0.86
N LEU A 195 10.62 15.62 1.79
CA LEU A 195 12.00 15.26 1.43
C LEU A 195 12.04 14.00 0.54
N ASN A 196 11.21 13.01 0.86
CA ASN A 196 11.11 11.81 0.03
C ASN A 196 10.54 12.10 -1.36
N ALA A 197 9.50 12.93 -1.47
CA ALA A 197 8.98 13.37 -2.76
C ALA A 197 10.04 14.11 -3.58
N MET A 198 10.85 14.97 -2.96
CA MET A 198 11.95 15.65 -3.66
C MET A 198 13.03 14.66 -4.10
N TRP A 199 13.33 13.62 -3.32
CA TRP A 199 14.23 12.56 -3.77
C TRP A 199 13.70 11.85 -5.01
N TRP A 200 12.41 11.45 -5.01
CA TRP A 200 11.76 10.82 -6.16
C TRP A 200 11.83 11.71 -7.41
N LEU A 201 11.43 12.98 -7.29
CA LEU A 201 11.50 13.97 -8.37
C LEU A 201 12.89 14.11 -8.98
N ASN A 202 13.95 13.99 -8.16
CA ASN A 202 15.33 14.21 -8.61
C ASN A 202 16.08 12.95 -9.01
N GLN A 203 15.71 11.77 -8.50
CA GLN A 203 16.52 10.55 -8.60
C GLN A 203 15.80 9.40 -9.29
N LYS A 204 14.48 9.50 -9.49
CA LYS A 204 13.67 8.44 -10.11
C LYS A 204 13.02 8.86 -11.41
N ASP A 205 13.25 10.10 -11.86
CA ASP A 205 12.97 10.59 -13.22
C ASP A 205 14.29 10.93 -13.92
N GLU A 206 15.03 9.89 -14.32
CA GLU A 206 16.41 10.01 -14.84
C GLU A 206 16.54 10.95 -16.05
N THR A 207 15.47 11.08 -16.83
CA THR A 207 15.43 11.89 -18.06
C THR A 207 14.63 13.18 -17.93
N ASN A 208 14.17 13.51 -16.71
CA ASN A 208 13.42 14.73 -16.38
C ASN A 208 12.20 14.96 -17.30
N ARG A 209 11.39 13.91 -17.47
CA ARG A 209 10.22 13.91 -18.37
C ARG A 209 8.92 13.49 -17.66
N GLY A 210 8.96 13.34 -16.34
CA GLY A 210 7.84 12.92 -15.50
C GLY A 210 7.57 11.42 -15.53
N VAL A 211 8.53 10.59 -15.96
CA VAL A 211 8.40 9.12 -15.94
C VAL A 211 9.25 8.59 -14.81
N PHE A 212 8.60 7.95 -13.83
CA PHE A 212 9.26 7.47 -12.62
C PHE A 212 9.39 5.95 -12.62
N GLY A 213 10.51 5.46 -12.12
CA GLY A 213 10.73 4.04 -11.95
C GLY A 213 12.04 3.72 -11.24
N GLY A 214 12.46 2.47 -11.37
CA GLY A 214 13.72 1.95 -10.87
C GLY A 214 13.51 0.84 -9.85
N GLY A 215 14.00 -0.34 -10.18
CA GLY A 215 13.88 -1.56 -9.38
C GLY A 215 12.48 -2.16 -9.38
N PHE A 216 12.24 -3.14 -8.50
CA PHE A 216 11.00 -3.93 -8.50
C PHE A 216 9.78 -3.29 -7.82
N LEU A 217 9.95 -2.21 -7.05
CA LEU A 217 8.85 -1.45 -6.42
C LEU A 217 7.89 -2.31 -5.57
N GLY A 218 8.42 -3.29 -4.84
CA GLY A 218 7.63 -4.16 -3.97
C GLY A 218 6.87 -5.28 -4.69
N MET A 219 7.00 -5.41 -6.01
CA MET A 219 6.32 -6.42 -6.82
C MET A 219 7.34 -7.24 -7.64
N ASP A 220 8.04 -8.14 -6.95
CA ASP A 220 9.21 -8.88 -7.40
C ASP A 220 9.11 -9.45 -8.83
N ASN A 221 8.23 -10.43 -9.05
CA ASN A 221 8.16 -11.19 -10.30
C ASN A 221 7.00 -10.75 -11.22
N ILE A 222 6.39 -9.57 -10.99
CA ILE A 222 5.19 -9.14 -11.74
C ILE A 222 5.48 -8.90 -13.22
N GLY A 223 6.67 -8.39 -13.53
CA GLY A 223 7.08 -7.99 -14.87
C GLY A 223 7.61 -9.13 -15.73
N VAL A 224 7.86 -8.81 -17.00
CA VAL A 224 8.47 -9.72 -17.99
C VAL A 224 9.95 -9.97 -17.66
N PHE A 225 10.66 -8.93 -17.25
CA PHE A 225 12.09 -8.93 -16.93
C PHE A 225 12.32 -8.64 -15.45
N ASP A 226 13.48 -9.05 -14.95
CA ASP A 226 13.98 -8.62 -13.65
C ASP A 226 14.26 -7.11 -13.73
N ARG A 227 13.55 -6.33 -12.91
CA ARG A 227 13.58 -4.86 -12.92
C ARG A 227 14.85 -4.29 -12.25
N ASP A 228 15.63 -5.13 -11.57
CA ASP A 228 16.91 -4.75 -10.95
C ASP A 228 18.12 -5.01 -11.87
N GLU A 229 17.92 -5.68 -13.00
CA GLU A 229 18.98 -6.06 -13.93
C GLU A 229 18.86 -5.29 -15.27
N PRO A 230 19.98 -5.09 -16.00
CA PRO A 230 19.94 -4.54 -17.34
C PRO A 230 19.05 -5.38 -18.27
N LEU A 231 18.18 -4.72 -19.04
CA LEU A 231 17.28 -5.44 -19.95
C LEU A 231 18.08 -6.14 -21.06
N PRO A 232 17.71 -7.37 -21.46
CA PRO A 232 18.31 -8.06 -22.61
C PRO A 232 18.20 -7.26 -23.92
N THR A 233 17.23 -6.36 -24.00
CA THR A 233 17.01 -5.46 -25.14
C THR A 233 18.05 -4.34 -25.24
N GLY A 234 18.85 -4.12 -24.19
CA GLY A 234 19.70 -2.94 -24.04
C GLY A 234 18.92 -1.63 -23.85
N GLY A 235 17.59 -1.71 -23.78
CA GLY A 235 16.69 -0.57 -23.60
C GLY A 235 16.43 -0.21 -22.14
N GLU A 236 15.58 0.78 -21.95
CA GLU A 236 15.17 1.27 -20.63
C GLU A 236 13.70 0.92 -20.36
N LEU A 237 13.39 0.56 -19.11
CA LEU A 237 12.03 0.23 -18.68
C LEU A 237 11.33 1.47 -18.11
N ALA A 238 10.30 1.95 -18.79
CA ALA A 238 9.35 2.89 -18.22
C ALA A 238 8.27 2.12 -17.45
N GLN A 239 8.15 2.40 -16.15
CA GLN A 239 7.27 1.70 -15.23
C GLN A 239 6.01 2.52 -14.96
N VAL A 240 4.83 1.95 -15.24
CA VAL A 240 3.56 2.63 -14.97
C VAL A 240 3.34 2.80 -13.47
N ASP A 241 3.66 1.77 -12.68
CA ASP A 241 3.49 1.77 -11.24
C ASP A 241 4.41 2.77 -10.56
N GLY A 242 5.69 2.86 -10.96
CA GLY A 242 6.61 3.88 -10.44
C GLY A 242 6.08 5.30 -10.64
N THR A 243 5.58 5.59 -11.83
CA THR A 243 4.99 6.90 -12.17
C THR A 243 3.69 7.15 -11.38
N ALA A 244 2.82 6.15 -11.26
CA ALA A 244 1.57 6.24 -10.52
C ALA A 244 1.77 6.40 -9.00
N TRP A 245 2.77 5.71 -8.43
CA TRP A 245 3.15 5.86 -7.03
C TRP A 245 3.61 7.28 -6.71
N MET A 246 4.32 7.93 -7.62
CA MET A 246 4.70 9.33 -7.45
C MET A 246 3.46 10.24 -7.42
N ALA A 247 2.47 10.00 -8.29
CA ALA A 247 1.21 10.73 -8.26
C ALA A 247 0.45 10.54 -6.94
N ALA A 248 0.38 9.30 -6.45
CA ALA A 248 -0.26 8.99 -5.16
C ALA A 248 0.44 9.71 -3.99
N LEU A 249 1.78 9.71 -3.96
CA LEU A 249 2.57 10.44 -2.96
C LEU A 249 2.23 11.94 -2.97
N ILE A 250 2.19 12.57 -4.15
CA ILE A 250 1.88 14.00 -4.28
C ILE A 250 0.46 14.30 -3.78
N PHE A 251 -0.51 13.45 -4.11
CA PHE A 251 -1.88 13.66 -3.65
C PHE A 251 -2.07 13.47 -2.15
N HIS A 252 -1.36 12.53 -1.52
CA HIS A 252 -1.37 12.45 -0.06
C HIS A 252 -0.69 13.65 0.60
N LEU A 253 0.40 14.17 0.02
CA LEU A 253 0.99 15.43 0.49
C LEU A 253 0.01 16.61 0.35
N LEU A 254 -0.78 16.65 -0.73
CA LEU A 254 -1.84 17.64 -0.90
C LEU A 254 -2.94 17.48 0.16
N GLU A 255 -3.41 16.27 0.45
CA GLU A 255 -4.39 16.02 1.53
C GLU A 255 -3.87 16.48 2.89
N MET A 256 -2.62 16.13 3.22
CA MET A 256 -1.96 16.55 4.46
C MET A 256 -1.84 18.08 4.54
N ALA A 257 -1.43 18.75 3.45
CA ALA A 257 -1.34 20.21 3.41
C ALA A 257 -2.72 20.87 3.58
N ILE A 258 -3.76 20.30 2.96
CA ILE A 258 -5.15 20.77 3.14
C ILE A 258 -5.55 20.68 4.61
N GLU A 259 -5.28 19.56 5.27
CA GLU A 259 -5.62 19.39 6.68
C GLU A 259 -4.83 20.37 7.56
N LEU A 260 -3.51 20.47 7.36
CA LEU A 260 -2.64 21.37 8.13
C LEU A 260 -3.00 22.85 7.94
N SER A 261 -3.55 23.22 6.79
CA SER A 261 -4.01 24.60 6.52
C SER A 261 -5.13 25.07 7.45
N GLN A 262 -5.88 24.14 8.07
CA GLN A 262 -6.92 24.48 9.06
C GLN A 262 -6.34 25.14 10.33
N THR A 263 -5.08 24.83 10.67
CA THR A 263 -4.40 25.38 11.84
C THR A 263 -3.29 26.37 11.49
N ASP A 264 -2.67 26.20 10.32
CA ASP A 264 -1.59 27.06 9.83
C ASP A 264 -1.80 27.39 8.35
N PRO A 265 -2.34 28.58 8.04
CA PRO A 265 -2.61 28.98 6.65
C PRO A 265 -1.38 28.99 5.74
N SER A 266 -0.14 28.99 6.25
CA SER A 266 1.06 28.93 5.38
C SER A 266 1.12 27.66 4.52
N TYR A 267 0.43 26.58 4.91
CA TYR A 267 0.34 25.37 4.09
C TYR A 267 -0.46 25.57 2.79
N THR A 268 -1.27 26.64 2.66
CA THR A 268 -1.97 26.92 1.39
C THR A 268 -1.01 27.23 0.25
N ASP A 269 0.18 27.76 0.56
CA ASP A 269 1.21 28.05 -0.45
C ASP A 269 1.67 26.77 -1.17
N MET A 270 1.63 25.63 -0.46
CA MET A 270 2.00 24.33 -0.99
C MET A 270 0.95 23.72 -1.92
N PHE A 271 -0.30 24.21 -1.93
CA PHE A 271 -1.35 23.66 -2.80
C PHE A 271 -0.96 23.84 -4.27
N SER A 272 -0.48 25.04 -4.62
CA SER A 272 -0.05 25.35 -5.98
C SER A 272 1.08 24.43 -6.44
N ARG A 273 2.03 24.14 -5.54
CA ARG A 273 3.16 23.25 -5.81
C ARG A 273 2.69 21.83 -6.09
N TRP A 274 1.85 21.27 -5.23
CA TRP A 274 1.37 19.90 -5.41
C TRP A 274 0.41 19.73 -6.57
N VAL A 275 -0.43 20.72 -6.86
CA VAL A 275 -1.27 20.72 -8.07
C VAL A 275 -0.41 20.73 -9.33
N TRP A 276 0.66 21.53 -9.35
CA TRP A 276 1.57 21.59 -10.49
C TRP A 276 2.33 20.28 -10.69
N ASP A 277 2.97 19.76 -9.63
CA ASP A 277 3.73 18.51 -9.70
C ASP A 277 2.81 17.33 -10.06
N ALA A 278 1.60 17.28 -9.49
CA ALA A 278 0.61 16.25 -9.85
C ALA A 278 0.25 16.29 -11.33
N TRP A 279 0.10 17.48 -11.92
CA TRP A 279 -0.21 17.60 -13.34
C TRP A 279 0.93 17.11 -14.22
N LEU A 280 2.20 17.38 -13.86
CA LEU A 280 3.35 16.88 -14.62
C LEU A 280 3.36 15.35 -14.67
N VAL A 281 3.07 14.69 -13.53
CA VAL A 281 2.97 13.23 -13.46
C VAL A 281 1.73 12.70 -14.17
N ALA A 282 0.57 13.35 -14.00
CA ALA A 282 -0.65 12.96 -14.71
C ALA A 282 -0.49 13.10 -16.22
N ASN A 283 0.23 14.12 -16.68
CA ASN A 283 0.47 14.35 -18.10
C ASN A 283 1.30 13.22 -18.73
N SER A 284 2.34 12.74 -18.05
CA SER A 284 3.13 11.59 -18.52
C SER A 284 2.34 10.27 -18.46
N LEU A 285 1.49 10.08 -17.45
CA LEU A 285 0.60 8.91 -17.35
C LEU A 285 -0.46 8.90 -18.45
N GLU A 286 -1.15 10.03 -18.65
CA GLU A 286 -2.35 10.06 -19.49
C GLU A 286 -2.04 10.26 -20.97
N LYS A 287 -1.19 11.24 -21.30
CA LYS A 287 -0.82 11.53 -22.69
C LYS A 287 0.43 10.79 -23.14
N GLY A 288 1.22 10.28 -22.20
CA GLY A 288 2.58 9.85 -22.49
C GLY A 288 3.55 11.02 -22.59
N THR A 289 4.82 10.67 -22.74
CA THR A 289 5.92 11.63 -22.92
C THR A 289 6.95 11.06 -23.89
N TYR A 290 7.34 11.86 -24.88
CA TYR A 290 8.21 11.44 -25.98
C TYR A 290 7.72 10.16 -26.67
N ARG A 291 8.32 9.00 -26.35
CA ARG A 291 8.07 7.68 -26.93
C ARG A 291 7.37 6.73 -25.97
N VAL A 292 7.11 7.17 -24.74
CA VAL A 292 6.39 6.37 -23.74
C VAL A 292 4.94 6.80 -23.74
N SER A 293 4.05 5.85 -24.02
CA SER A 293 2.63 5.94 -23.69
C SER A 293 2.29 4.76 -22.80
N PHE A 294 1.96 5.01 -21.54
CA PHE A 294 1.54 3.95 -20.64
C PHE A 294 0.18 3.40 -21.02
N TRP A 295 -0.74 4.27 -21.46
CA TRP A 295 -2.04 3.85 -21.98
C TRP A 295 -1.90 3.27 -23.38
N ASN A 296 -2.46 2.08 -23.59
CA ASN A 296 -2.53 1.41 -24.88
C ASN A 296 -4.00 1.38 -25.33
N ASP A 297 -4.30 2.05 -26.44
CA ASP A 297 -5.66 2.16 -26.98
C ASP A 297 -6.18 0.84 -27.56
N GLU A 298 -5.30 -0.07 -27.96
CA GLU A 298 -5.69 -1.40 -28.46
C GLU A 298 -6.20 -2.27 -27.32
N THR A 299 -5.48 -2.27 -26.19
CA THR A 299 -5.86 -3.06 -25.01
C THR A 299 -6.80 -2.32 -24.07
N ASN A 300 -6.95 -1.00 -24.20
CA ASN A 300 -7.64 -0.12 -23.26
C ASN A 300 -7.17 -0.37 -21.81
N PHE A 301 -5.86 -0.32 -21.61
CA PHE A 301 -5.23 -0.49 -20.30
C PHE A 301 -3.87 0.20 -20.23
N TYR A 302 -3.38 0.40 -19.00
CA TYR A 302 -2.00 0.80 -18.82
C TYR A 302 -1.04 -0.39 -18.86
N HIS A 303 0.17 -0.13 -19.31
CA HIS A 303 1.26 -1.10 -19.43
C HIS A 303 2.60 -0.43 -19.19
N ASP A 304 3.58 -1.20 -18.70
CA ASP A 304 4.98 -0.78 -18.79
C ASP A 304 5.39 -0.65 -20.26
N VAL A 305 6.40 0.16 -20.53
CA VAL A 305 6.92 0.39 -21.87
C VAL A 305 8.43 0.18 -21.86
N ILE A 306 8.96 -0.53 -22.85
CA ILE A 306 10.40 -0.58 -23.10
C ILE A 306 10.74 0.44 -24.17
N GLU A 307 11.65 1.34 -23.88
CA GLU A 307 12.29 2.21 -24.87
C GLU A 307 13.58 1.58 -25.36
N MET A 308 13.66 1.42 -26.67
CA MET A 308 14.78 0.76 -27.33
C MET A 308 15.91 1.73 -27.66
N PRO A 309 17.17 1.26 -27.73
CA PRO A 309 18.30 2.09 -28.15
C PRO A 309 18.16 2.69 -29.56
N ASP A 310 17.41 2.02 -30.46
CA ASP A 310 17.12 2.51 -31.81
C ASP A 310 16.06 3.63 -31.83
N GLY A 311 15.46 3.91 -30.66
CA GLY A 311 14.46 4.92 -30.48
C GLY A 311 13.03 4.51 -30.80
N THR A 312 12.77 3.22 -30.95
CA THR A 312 11.40 2.69 -30.89
C THR A 312 10.97 2.45 -29.44
N SER A 313 9.67 2.23 -29.23
CA SER A 313 9.15 1.80 -27.93
C SER A 313 8.15 0.67 -28.10
N LYS A 314 8.00 -0.15 -27.06
CA LYS A 314 7.11 -1.31 -27.07
C LYS A 314 6.36 -1.43 -25.76
N SER A 315 5.03 -1.42 -25.85
CA SER A 315 4.14 -1.71 -24.73
C SER A 315 4.28 -3.17 -24.29
N LEU A 316 4.41 -3.40 -22.98
CA LEU A 316 4.41 -4.71 -22.36
C LEU A 316 2.98 -5.04 -21.92
N GLU A 317 2.22 -5.67 -22.81
CA GLU A 317 0.78 -5.95 -22.68
C GLU A 317 0.45 -7.04 -21.64
N VAL A 318 1.02 -6.88 -20.45
CA VAL A 318 0.75 -7.68 -19.26
C VAL A 318 -0.35 -6.99 -18.47
N PHE A 319 -1.47 -7.68 -18.26
CA PHE A 319 -2.59 -7.23 -17.44
C PHE A 319 -2.32 -7.57 -15.97
N SER A 320 -1.59 -6.70 -15.28
CA SER A 320 -1.21 -6.86 -13.87
C SER A 320 -1.74 -5.75 -12.97
N ILE A 321 -1.69 -5.98 -11.65
CA ILE A 321 -2.05 -5.01 -10.61
C ILE A 321 -1.21 -3.73 -10.66
N GLN A 322 0.00 -3.78 -11.23
CA GLN A 322 0.85 -2.61 -11.43
C GLN A 322 0.13 -1.52 -12.27
N ALA A 323 -0.67 -1.94 -13.26
CA ALA A 323 -1.41 -1.05 -14.15
C ALA A 323 -2.68 -0.48 -13.51
N ILE A 324 -3.00 -0.91 -12.29
CA ILE A 324 -4.14 -0.46 -11.49
C ILE A 324 -3.69 0.58 -10.45
N VAL A 325 -2.38 0.68 -10.14
CA VAL A 325 -1.81 1.69 -9.24
C VAL A 325 -2.23 3.13 -9.57
N PRO A 326 -2.41 3.55 -10.85
CA PRO A 326 -2.98 4.86 -11.17
C PRO A 326 -4.31 5.18 -10.45
N LEU A 327 -5.14 4.18 -10.10
CA LEU A 327 -6.40 4.38 -9.36
C LEU A 327 -6.16 4.92 -7.95
N PHE A 328 -4.99 4.67 -7.36
CA PHE A 328 -4.68 5.07 -5.99
C PHE A 328 -4.38 6.58 -5.91
N ALA A 329 -4.06 7.21 -7.04
CA ALA A 329 -3.82 8.63 -7.15
C ALA A 329 -5.14 9.39 -7.40
N ALA A 330 -5.95 9.49 -6.34
CA ALA A 330 -7.29 10.09 -6.39
C ALA A 330 -7.74 10.61 -5.02
N ILE A 331 -8.08 11.90 -4.93
CA ILE A 331 -8.60 12.54 -3.71
C ILE A 331 -9.94 13.21 -3.96
N ALA A 332 -10.90 12.98 -3.07
CA ALA A 332 -12.23 13.58 -3.09
C ALA A 332 -12.37 14.57 -1.92
N ILE A 333 -12.56 15.84 -2.26
CA ILE A 333 -12.58 16.97 -1.32
C ILE A 333 -14.02 17.51 -1.24
N PRO A 334 -14.66 17.54 -0.05
CA PRO A 334 -16.03 18.05 0.07
C PRO A 334 -16.18 19.48 -0.46
N THR A 335 -17.22 19.75 -1.25
CA THR A 335 -17.49 21.10 -1.77
C THR A 335 -17.90 22.08 -0.66
N SER A 336 -18.28 21.58 0.50
CA SER A 336 -18.50 22.37 1.72
C SER A 336 -17.22 23.04 2.26
N ALA A 337 -16.02 22.54 1.90
CA ALA A 337 -14.75 23.20 2.18
C ALA A 337 -14.51 24.33 1.17
N THR A 338 -15.32 25.39 1.25
CA THR A 338 -15.42 26.45 0.23
C THR A 338 -14.12 27.19 0.00
N GLU A 339 -13.37 27.52 1.05
CA GLU A 339 -12.07 28.20 0.95
C GLU A 339 -11.03 27.31 0.25
N VAL A 340 -10.88 26.06 0.71
CA VAL A 340 -9.95 25.07 0.11
C VAL A 340 -10.28 24.85 -1.37
N THR A 341 -11.54 24.58 -1.69
CA THR A 341 -11.96 24.33 -3.08
C THR A 341 -11.79 25.56 -3.98
N SER A 342 -11.98 26.77 -3.44
CA SER A 342 -11.69 28.02 -4.15
C SER A 342 -10.20 28.16 -4.48
N ILE A 343 -9.31 27.93 -3.50
CA ILE A 343 -7.86 27.98 -3.70
C ILE A 343 -7.42 26.96 -4.75
N LEU A 344 -7.88 25.71 -4.63
CA LEU A 344 -7.54 24.65 -5.59
C LEU A 344 -8.01 24.98 -7.01
N ARG A 345 -9.23 25.50 -7.18
CA ARG A 345 -9.72 25.96 -8.49
C ARG A 345 -8.85 27.09 -9.06
N ASN A 346 -8.37 28.00 -8.22
CA ASN A 346 -7.44 29.05 -8.65
C ASN A 346 -6.08 28.47 -9.07
N CYS A 347 -5.53 27.51 -8.32
CA CYS A 347 -4.30 26.81 -8.70
C CYS A 347 -4.44 26.11 -10.06
N LEU A 348 -5.54 25.37 -10.25
CA LEU A 348 -5.84 24.67 -11.50
C LEU A 348 -6.04 25.64 -12.67
N GLY A 349 -6.73 26.77 -12.44
CA GLY A 349 -6.91 27.81 -13.46
C GLY A 349 -5.60 28.51 -13.83
N ALA A 350 -4.73 28.76 -12.85
CA ALA A 350 -3.40 29.34 -13.09
C ALA A 350 -2.48 28.38 -13.85
N LEU A 351 -2.52 27.08 -13.51
CA LEU A 351 -1.84 26.02 -14.25
C LEU A 351 -2.30 26.00 -15.71
N ALA A 352 -3.61 25.88 -15.93
CA ALA A 352 -4.20 25.83 -17.28
C ALA A 352 -3.87 27.07 -18.10
N LYS A 353 -3.84 28.26 -17.49
CA LYS A 353 -3.43 29.50 -18.14
C LYS A 353 -1.94 29.50 -18.50
N THR A 354 -1.08 29.01 -17.61
CA THR A 354 0.37 29.00 -17.83
C THR A 354 0.76 28.06 -18.97
N TYR A 355 0.09 26.91 -19.08
CA TYR A 355 0.33 25.93 -20.15
C TYR A 355 -0.59 26.10 -21.37
N GLU A 356 -1.42 27.15 -21.41
CA GLU A 356 -2.36 27.41 -22.50
C GLU A 356 -3.24 26.17 -22.83
N HIS A 357 -3.77 25.50 -21.80
CA HIS A 357 -4.53 24.26 -21.95
C HIS A 357 -5.65 24.36 -22.99
N THR A 358 -5.69 23.37 -23.86
CA THR A 358 -6.75 23.04 -24.80
C THR A 358 -7.69 21.99 -24.21
N ASP A 359 -8.74 21.63 -24.94
CA ASP A 359 -9.64 20.55 -24.52
C ASP A 359 -8.99 19.17 -24.55
N ASP A 360 -7.93 19.02 -25.35
CA ASP A 360 -7.17 17.78 -25.45
C ASP A 360 -6.15 17.64 -24.30
N ASP A 361 -5.96 18.66 -23.45
CA ASP A 361 -5.01 18.62 -22.33
C ASP A 361 -5.49 17.84 -21.12
N VAL A 362 -4.51 17.24 -20.42
CA VAL A 362 -4.79 16.46 -19.21
C VAL A 362 -5.35 17.39 -18.14
N LYS A 363 -6.55 17.06 -17.68
CA LYS A 363 -7.27 17.79 -16.63
C LYS A 363 -7.24 16.93 -15.38
N LEU A 364 -6.65 17.45 -14.30
CA LEU A 364 -6.65 16.78 -13.00
C LEU A 364 -8.04 16.71 -12.35
N VAL A 365 -8.98 17.56 -12.80
CA VAL A 365 -10.35 17.57 -12.28
C VAL A 365 -11.20 16.60 -13.07
N MET A 366 -11.79 15.64 -12.36
CA MET A 366 -12.74 14.70 -12.95
C MET A 366 -14.10 15.37 -13.18
N SER A 367 -14.77 15.02 -14.28
CA SER A 367 -16.16 15.38 -14.59
C SER A 367 -17.15 14.33 -14.05
N GLY A 368 -18.46 14.62 -14.12
CA GLY A 368 -19.50 13.60 -13.89
C GLY A 368 -19.87 13.33 -12.43
N GLY A 369 -19.23 13.98 -11.45
CA GLY A 369 -19.58 13.84 -10.04
C GLY A 369 -20.96 14.39 -9.66
N ASP A 370 -21.46 13.97 -8.50
CA ASP A 370 -22.77 14.35 -7.98
C ASP A 370 -22.84 15.80 -7.40
N GLY A 371 -21.71 16.50 -7.42
CA GLY A 371 -21.56 17.89 -6.94
C GLY A 371 -21.23 18.02 -5.46
N THR A 372 -21.18 16.92 -4.70
CA THR A 372 -20.86 16.93 -3.27
C THR A 372 -19.36 17.03 -3.00
N HIS A 373 -18.52 16.60 -3.94
CA HIS A 373 -17.07 16.66 -3.85
C HIS A 373 -16.43 17.24 -5.11
N LEU A 374 -15.28 17.90 -4.95
CA LEU A 374 -14.31 18.13 -5.99
C LEU A 374 -13.33 16.95 -5.99
N MET A 375 -13.19 16.26 -7.13
CA MET A 375 -12.19 15.21 -7.28
C MET A 375 -10.99 15.70 -8.07
N ILE A 376 -9.80 15.47 -7.49
CA ILE A 376 -8.51 15.63 -8.14
C ILE A 376 -7.92 14.23 -8.29
N GLY A 377 -7.62 13.81 -9.51
CA GLY A 377 -7.10 12.49 -9.81
C GLY A 377 -6.29 12.49 -11.11
N VAL A 378 -5.51 11.43 -11.33
CA VAL A 378 -4.72 11.31 -12.56
C VAL A 378 -5.46 10.61 -13.70
N ILE A 379 -6.52 9.85 -13.40
CA ILE A 379 -7.25 9.06 -14.40
C ILE A 379 -8.49 9.82 -14.90
N HIS A 380 -8.69 9.83 -16.22
CA HIS A 380 -9.92 10.28 -16.86
C HIS A 380 -11.10 9.29 -16.72
N GLU A 381 -12.33 9.82 -16.74
CA GLU A 381 -13.58 9.06 -16.55
C GLU A 381 -13.74 7.85 -17.50
N ASP A 382 -13.38 8.02 -18.78
CA ASP A 382 -13.45 6.95 -19.77
C ASP A 382 -12.49 5.80 -19.42
N ARG A 383 -11.26 6.14 -19.02
CA ARG A 383 -10.24 5.16 -18.63
C ARG A 383 -10.60 4.45 -17.33
N LEU A 384 -11.16 5.16 -16.35
CA LEU A 384 -11.72 4.55 -15.14
C LEU A 384 -12.74 3.46 -15.51
N THR A 385 -13.63 3.75 -16.45
CA THR A 385 -14.64 2.80 -16.91
C THR A 385 -14.00 1.54 -17.53
N HIS A 386 -12.97 1.70 -18.37
CA HIS A 386 -12.24 0.56 -18.94
C HIS A 386 -11.48 -0.26 -17.90
N ILE A 387 -10.85 0.40 -16.93
CA ILE A 387 -10.15 -0.26 -15.82
C ILE A 387 -11.13 -1.07 -14.99
N LEU A 388 -12.26 -0.47 -14.57
CA LEU A 388 -13.26 -1.14 -13.75
C LEU A 388 -13.89 -2.33 -14.47
N ARG A 389 -14.15 -2.23 -15.78
CA ARG A 389 -14.64 -3.36 -16.59
C ARG A 389 -13.71 -4.58 -16.49
N ARG A 390 -12.39 -4.38 -16.59
CA ARG A 390 -11.42 -5.48 -16.48
C ARG A 390 -11.22 -5.92 -15.03
N LEU A 391 -11.15 -4.97 -14.09
CA LEU A 391 -10.93 -5.22 -12.67
C LEU A 391 -12.04 -6.08 -12.06
N LEU A 392 -13.28 -5.85 -12.47
CA LEU A 392 -14.47 -6.50 -11.93
C LEU A 392 -14.93 -7.73 -12.73
N ASP A 393 -14.16 -8.13 -13.75
CA ASP A 393 -14.45 -9.33 -14.55
C ASP A 393 -13.85 -10.59 -13.88
N PRO A 394 -14.67 -11.61 -13.56
CA PRO A 394 -14.22 -12.87 -12.97
C PRO A 394 -13.21 -13.67 -13.81
N GLU A 395 -13.24 -13.54 -15.13
CA GLU A 395 -12.28 -14.15 -16.05
C GLU A 395 -10.99 -13.32 -16.23
N GLN A 396 -10.91 -12.20 -15.51
CA GLN A 396 -9.75 -11.32 -15.46
C GLN A 396 -9.23 -11.24 -14.03
N PHE A 397 -9.43 -10.11 -13.35
CA PHE A 397 -8.85 -9.83 -12.03
C PHE A 397 -9.71 -10.28 -10.86
N LEU A 398 -11.04 -10.25 -10.98
CA LEU A 398 -11.92 -10.49 -9.83
C LEU A 398 -11.95 -11.98 -9.49
N SER A 399 -11.56 -12.34 -8.27
CA SER A 399 -11.74 -13.68 -7.72
C SER A 399 -12.82 -13.68 -6.62
N PRO A 400 -13.28 -14.85 -6.17
CA PRO A 400 -14.09 -14.96 -4.96
C PRO A 400 -13.40 -14.39 -3.70
N ASN A 401 -12.07 -14.22 -3.75
CA ASN A 401 -11.20 -13.93 -2.62
C ASN A 401 -10.63 -12.49 -2.65
N GLY A 402 -10.99 -11.69 -3.66
CA GLY A 402 -10.43 -10.36 -3.91
C GLY A 402 -9.86 -10.19 -5.32
N ILE A 403 -9.10 -9.13 -5.56
CA ILE A 403 -8.44 -8.81 -6.82
C ILE A 403 -7.11 -9.56 -6.93
N ARG A 404 -6.96 -10.34 -8.02
CA ARG A 404 -5.73 -11.04 -8.38
C ARG A 404 -4.62 -10.06 -8.75
N SER A 405 -3.38 -10.41 -8.45
CA SER A 405 -2.19 -9.62 -8.84
C SER A 405 -1.90 -9.64 -10.34
N LEU A 406 -2.35 -10.68 -11.06
CA LEU A 406 -2.28 -10.81 -12.51
C LEU A 406 -3.63 -11.30 -13.03
N SER A 407 -4.07 -10.78 -14.18
CA SER A 407 -5.31 -11.23 -14.81
C SER A 407 -5.27 -12.72 -15.15
N ARG A 408 -6.36 -13.44 -14.83
CA ARG A 408 -6.59 -14.84 -15.18
C ARG A 408 -6.58 -15.07 -16.70
N TYR A 409 -6.81 -14.02 -17.50
CA TYR A 409 -6.67 -14.05 -18.96
C TYR A 409 -5.34 -14.66 -19.43
N HIS A 410 -4.25 -14.39 -18.70
CA HIS A 410 -2.91 -14.90 -19.02
C HIS A 410 -2.71 -16.40 -18.75
N ARG A 411 -3.72 -17.09 -18.21
CA ARG A 411 -3.73 -18.56 -18.16
C ARG A 411 -3.81 -19.15 -19.55
N ASP A 412 -4.72 -18.62 -20.35
CA ASP A 412 -5.03 -19.12 -21.69
C ASP A 412 -4.32 -18.30 -22.77
N ASN A 413 -3.87 -17.08 -22.43
CA ASN A 413 -3.19 -16.14 -23.32
C ASN A 413 -1.92 -15.56 -22.64
N PRO A 414 -0.89 -16.37 -22.38
CA PRO A 414 0.33 -15.89 -21.74
C PRO A 414 1.02 -14.82 -22.59
N TYR A 415 1.48 -13.74 -21.96
CA TYR A 415 2.25 -12.73 -22.67
C TYR A 415 3.66 -13.27 -22.94
N THR A 416 4.11 -13.18 -24.19
CA THR A 416 5.44 -13.66 -24.61
C THR A 416 6.22 -12.54 -25.28
N TYR A 417 7.42 -12.27 -24.76
CA TYR A 417 8.37 -11.35 -25.35
C TYR A 417 9.54 -12.13 -25.95
N HIS A 418 9.71 -12.04 -27.27
CA HIS A 418 10.79 -12.72 -28.00
C HIS A 418 11.99 -11.80 -28.21
N ILE A 419 13.18 -12.21 -27.77
CA ILE A 419 14.45 -11.54 -28.05
C ILE A 419 15.61 -12.54 -28.09
N ASP A 420 16.51 -12.39 -29.06
CA ASP A 420 17.72 -13.21 -29.24
C ASP A 420 17.46 -14.73 -29.17
N GLY A 421 16.34 -15.18 -29.75
CA GLY A 421 15.95 -16.60 -29.75
C GLY A 421 15.47 -17.13 -28.40
N THR A 422 15.25 -16.25 -27.41
CA THR A 422 14.73 -16.57 -26.08
C THR A 422 13.34 -15.99 -25.90
N ASP A 423 12.43 -16.80 -25.37
CA ASP A 423 11.08 -16.38 -25.01
C ASP A 423 11.01 -16.05 -23.51
N TYR A 424 10.62 -14.81 -23.21
CA TYR A 424 10.30 -14.37 -21.86
C TYR A 424 8.79 -14.39 -21.68
N VAL A 425 8.30 -15.28 -20.82
CA VAL A 425 6.86 -15.58 -20.69
C VAL A 425 6.31 -15.13 -19.34
N VAL A 426 5.14 -14.50 -19.38
CA VAL A 426 4.30 -14.19 -18.21
C VAL A 426 2.99 -14.95 -18.34
N ASP A 427 2.85 -16.01 -17.55
CA ASP A 427 1.65 -16.84 -17.41
C ASP A 427 0.97 -16.62 -16.06
N TYR A 428 -0.33 -16.94 -15.99
CA TYR A 428 -1.09 -16.90 -14.75
C TYR A 428 -0.75 -18.06 -13.82
N GLN A 429 -0.31 -17.73 -12.62
CA GLN A 429 0.12 -18.64 -11.56
C GLN A 429 -0.62 -18.24 -10.27
N PRO A 430 -1.80 -18.83 -9.97
CA PRO A 430 -2.64 -18.38 -8.85
C PRO A 430 -2.02 -18.62 -7.48
N ALA A 431 -1.05 -19.54 -7.38
CA ALA A 431 -0.48 -20.01 -6.11
C ALA A 431 1.05 -19.74 -6.05
N GLU A 432 1.88 -20.77 -5.89
CA GLU A 432 3.33 -20.62 -5.80
C GLU A 432 3.97 -20.22 -7.15
N SER A 433 5.04 -19.43 -7.10
CA SER A 433 5.80 -19.03 -8.28
C SER A 433 6.48 -20.24 -8.93
N ARG A 434 6.42 -20.31 -10.27
CA ARG A 434 7.22 -21.22 -11.11
C ARG A 434 8.53 -20.57 -11.56
N SER A 435 8.69 -19.27 -11.34
CA SER A 435 9.89 -18.50 -11.65
C SER A 435 10.80 -18.41 -10.43
N ARG A 436 12.12 -18.40 -10.68
CA ARG A 436 13.15 -18.18 -9.65
C ARG A 436 13.56 -16.71 -9.52
N MET A 437 12.95 -15.80 -10.27
CA MET A 437 13.17 -14.35 -10.14
C MET A 437 12.93 -13.95 -8.67
N PHE A 438 13.87 -13.21 -8.08
CA PHE A 438 13.86 -12.82 -6.65
C PHE A 438 13.73 -13.98 -5.65
N GLY A 439 14.28 -15.16 -5.95
CA GLY A 439 14.36 -16.27 -5.00
C GLY A 439 13.14 -17.19 -4.94
N GLY A 440 12.04 -16.84 -5.64
CA GLY A 440 10.92 -17.74 -5.95
C GLY A 440 9.91 -18.01 -4.82
N ASN A 441 10.04 -17.37 -3.65
CA ASN A 441 9.11 -17.57 -2.53
C ASN A 441 7.84 -16.69 -2.63
N SER A 442 7.98 -15.48 -3.17
CA SER A 442 6.86 -14.55 -3.39
C SER A 442 6.36 -14.65 -4.83
N ASN A 443 5.04 -14.50 -5.02
CA ASN A 443 4.43 -14.57 -6.34
C ASN A 443 3.38 -13.47 -6.57
N TRP A 444 3.64 -12.61 -7.55
CA TRP A 444 2.75 -11.55 -8.00
C TRP A 444 2.03 -11.91 -9.32
N ARG A 445 2.21 -13.12 -9.85
CA ARG A 445 1.61 -13.54 -11.12
C ARG A 445 0.23 -14.20 -10.98
N GLY A 446 -0.59 -13.75 -10.04
CA GLY A 446 -1.95 -14.27 -9.89
C GLY A 446 -2.54 -14.29 -8.47
N PRO A 447 -1.76 -14.47 -7.39
CA PRO A 447 -2.31 -14.48 -6.03
C PRO A 447 -2.99 -13.18 -5.62
N VAL A 448 -3.82 -13.24 -4.59
CA VAL A 448 -4.43 -12.08 -3.91
C VAL A 448 -3.48 -11.62 -2.80
N TRP A 449 -3.15 -10.33 -2.83
CA TRP A 449 -2.32 -9.66 -1.81
C TRP A 449 -3.17 -8.62 -1.08
N LEU A 450 -3.21 -8.71 0.25
CA LEU A 450 -3.95 -7.78 1.09
C LEU A 450 -3.57 -6.30 0.92
N PRO A 451 -2.29 -5.89 0.84
CA PRO A 451 -1.94 -4.47 0.79
C PRO A 451 -2.49 -3.78 -0.48
N THR A 452 -2.35 -4.40 -1.65
CA THR A 452 -2.85 -3.82 -2.90
C THR A 452 -4.38 -3.85 -2.96
N ASN A 453 -5.01 -4.92 -2.46
CA ASN A 453 -6.46 -4.99 -2.36
C ASN A 453 -7.05 -3.95 -1.40
N PHE A 454 -6.37 -3.70 -0.27
CA PHE A 454 -6.77 -2.65 0.66
C PHE A 454 -6.78 -1.28 -0.02
N LEU A 455 -5.73 -0.97 -0.79
CA LEU A 455 -5.64 0.27 -1.57
C LEU A 455 -6.70 0.34 -2.68
N VAL A 456 -7.05 -0.78 -3.33
CA VAL A 456 -8.18 -0.84 -4.29
C VAL A 456 -9.49 -0.47 -3.60
N VAL A 457 -9.78 -1.06 -2.44
CA VAL A 457 -10.99 -0.71 -1.67
C VAL A 457 -10.99 0.77 -1.33
N GLN A 458 -9.86 1.33 -0.87
CA GLN A 458 -9.75 2.76 -0.58
C GLN A 458 -9.96 3.66 -1.81
N ALA A 459 -9.36 3.31 -2.94
CA ALA A 459 -9.55 4.04 -4.20
C ALA A 459 -11.02 4.06 -4.60
N LEU A 460 -11.70 2.91 -4.57
CA LEU A 460 -13.14 2.82 -4.87
C LEU A 460 -13.97 3.72 -3.95
N ASN A 461 -13.62 3.87 -2.67
CA ASN A 461 -14.29 4.82 -1.77
C ASN A 461 -14.06 6.28 -2.19
N SER A 462 -12.85 6.65 -2.61
CA SER A 462 -12.58 8.00 -3.12
C SER A 462 -13.42 8.31 -4.36
N TYR A 463 -13.48 7.39 -5.33
CA TYR A 463 -14.34 7.56 -6.51
C TYR A 463 -15.83 7.56 -6.14
N ALA A 464 -16.27 6.67 -5.24
CA ALA A 464 -17.67 6.61 -4.79
C ALA A 464 -18.13 7.93 -4.15
N ARG A 465 -17.29 8.58 -3.35
CA ARG A 465 -17.62 9.88 -2.72
C ARG A 465 -17.83 11.00 -3.74
N PHE A 466 -17.13 10.95 -4.87
CA PHE A 466 -17.24 11.96 -5.92
C PHE A 466 -18.37 11.67 -6.90
N LEU A 467 -18.45 10.43 -7.37
CA LEU A 467 -19.42 10.01 -8.36
C LEU A 467 -20.81 9.78 -7.77
N GLY A 468 -20.90 9.52 -6.46
CA GLY A 468 -22.15 9.23 -5.79
C GLY A 468 -22.86 8.00 -6.36
N ASP A 469 -24.19 8.00 -6.31
CA ASP A 469 -25.02 6.89 -6.75
C ASP A 469 -25.35 6.90 -8.25
N THR A 470 -24.88 7.93 -8.98
CA THR A 470 -25.16 8.11 -10.42
C THR A 470 -24.24 7.27 -11.29
N TYR A 471 -23.01 6.99 -10.84
CA TYR A 471 -22.09 6.11 -11.52
C TYR A 471 -22.29 4.67 -11.05
N ARG A 472 -22.59 3.78 -12.01
CA ARG A 472 -22.85 2.38 -11.76
C ARG A 472 -22.04 1.50 -12.67
N VAL A 473 -21.72 0.32 -12.18
CA VAL A 473 -20.99 -0.71 -12.92
C VAL A 473 -21.82 -2.01 -12.92
N PRO A 474 -21.63 -2.88 -13.93
CA PRO A 474 -22.26 -4.19 -13.94
C PRO A 474 -21.98 -4.92 -12.63
N ASP A 475 -23.01 -5.55 -12.05
CA ASP A 475 -22.87 -6.26 -10.78
C ASP A 475 -21.83 -7.39 -10.90
N PRO A 476 -20.71 -7.33 -10.15
CA PRO A 476 -19.68 -8.36 -10.24
C PRO A 476 -20.11 -9.75 -9.74
N ALA A 477 -21.30 -9.86 -9.14
CA ALA A 477 -21.92 -11.14 -8.76
C ALA A 477 -22.61 -11.83 -9.96
N GLY A 478 -22.59 -11.21 -11.15
CA GLY A 478 -23.21 -11.73 -12.36
C GLY A 478 -24.73 -11.55 -12.41
N SER A 479 -25.30 -10.66 -11.58
CA SER A 479 -26.70 -10.25 -11.74
C SER A 479 -26.86 -9.36 -12.98
N ALA A 480 -28.08 -9.25 -13.51
CA ALA A 480 -28.37 -8.33 -14.61
C ALA A 480 -28.43 -6.85 -14.17
N ASP A 481 -28.27 -6.59 -12.86
CA ASP A 481 -28.39 -5.27 -12.26
C ASP A 481 -27.04 -4.52 -12.29
N GLU A 482 -27.11 -3.19 -12.11
CA GLU A 482 -25.93 -2.35 -11.94
C GLU A 482 -25.83 -1.83 -10.49
N VAL A 483 -24.62 -1.84 -9.94
CA VAL A 483 -24.33 -1.46 -8.55
C VAL A 483 -23.43 -0.24 -8.47
N THR A 484 -23.50 0.49 -7.37
CA THR A 484 -22.62 1.65 -7.12
C THR A 484 -21.23 1.18 -6.66
N LEU A 485 -20.24 2.06 -6.76
CA LEU A 485 -18.87 1.74 -6.33
C LEU A 485 -18.77 1.46 -4.82
N HIS A 486 -19.66 2.04 -4.01
CA HIS A 486 -19.73 1.71 -2.58
C HIS A 486 -20.10 0.24 -2.35
N VAL A 487 -21.09 -0.28 -3.09
CA VAL A 487 -21.48 -1.69 -3.02
C VAL A 487 -20.33 -2.62 -3.47
N VAL A 488 -19.58 -2.22 -4.48
CA VAL A 488 -18.39 -2.96 -4.95
C VAL A 488 -17.31 -3.00 -3.88
N ALA A 489 -16.98 -1.85 -3.26
CA ALA A 489 -15.99 -1.76 -2.19
C ALA A 489 -16.39 -2.63 -0.98
N ASP A 490 -17.67 -2.61 -0.59
CA ASP A 490 -18.20 -3.42 0.51
C ASP A 490 -18.19 -4.92 0.22
N ARG A 491 -18.35 -5.31 -1.05
CA ARG A 491 -18.21 -6.70 -1.46
C ARG A 491 -16.75 -7.15 -1.42
N LEU A 492 -15.83 -6.35 -1.97
CA LEU A 492 -14.40 -6.66 -1.94
C LEU A 492 -13.89 -6.78 -0.51
N ALA A 493 -14.29 -5.86 0.38
CA ALA A 493 -13.95 -5.97 1.81
C ALA A 493 -14.44 -7.29 2.42
N ARG A 494 -15.68 -7.72 2.11
CA ARG A 494 -16.22 -9.01 2.57
C ARG A 494 -15.45 -10.21 2.01
N GLN A 495 -15.09 -10.19 0.72
CA GLN A 495 -14.29 -11.25 0.11
C GLN A 495 -12.91 -11.37 0.78
N LEU A 496 -12.25 -10.24 1.03
CA LEU A 496 -10.95 -10.19 1.70
C LEU A 496 -11.02 -10.67 3.15
N THR A 497 -12.04 -10.25 3.92
CA THR A 497 -12.24 -10.77 5.28
C THR A 497 -12.61 -12.26 5.25
N GLY A 498 -13.33 -12.69 4.21
CA GLY A 498 -13.74 -14.07 3.91
C GLY A 498 -12.58 -15.05 3.79
N LEU A 499 -11.38 -14.56 3.47
CA LEU A 499 -10.16 -15.38 3.48
C LEU A 499 -9.90 -16.03 4.83
N LEU A 500 -10.21 -15.31 5.92
CA LEU A 500 -9.82 -15.65 7.28
C LEU A 500 -11.02 -16.03 8.15
N VAL A 501 -12.23 -15.54 7.87
CA VAL A 501 -13.45 -15.92 8.62
C VAL A 501 -14.04 -17.23 8.11
N ARG A 502 -14.89 -17.85 8.92
CA ARG A 502 -15.66 -19.03 8.50
C ARG A 502 -16.74 -18.67 7.48
N ASP A 503 -16.89 -19.51 6.47
CA ASP A 503 -18.01 -19.50 5.54
C ASP A 503 -19.27 -20.14 6.15
N GLU A 504 -20.34 -20.24 5.35
CA GLU A 504 -21.60 -20.88 5.73
C GLU A 504 -21.47 -22.38 6.06
N ASN A 505 -20.40 -23.03 5.59
CA ASN A 505 -20.07 -24.43 5.88
C ASN A 505 -19.14 -24.56 7.10
N GLY A 506 -18.79 -23.45 7.75
CA GLY A 506 -17.88 -23.41 8.89
C GLY A 506 -16.40 -23.55 8.54
N ARG A 507 -16.02 -23.42 7.26
CA ARG A 507 -14.66 -23.57 6.75
C ARG A 507 -13.99 -22.22 6.52
N ARG A 508 -12.68 -22.14 6.64
CA ARG A 508 -11.89 -20.93 6.32
C ARG A 508 -11.11 -21.13 5.03
N ALA A 509 -11.10 -20.15 4.12
CA ALA A 509 -10.36 -20.27 2.87
C ALA A 509 -8.85 -20.43 3.12
N VAL A 510 -8.30 -19.71 4.11
CA VAL A 510 -6.86 -19.76 4.46
C VAL A 510 -6.30 -21.17 4.70
N PHE A 511 -7.12 -22.10 5.22
CA PHE A 511 -6.70 -23.48 5.46
C PHE A 511 -6.79 -24.40 4.22
N GLY A 512 -7.43 -23.92 3.14
CA GLY A 512 -7.68 -24.70 1.93
C GLY A 512 -8.36 -26.05 2.23
N ASP A 513 -7.83 -27.10 1.62
CA ASP A 513 -8.37 -28.47 1.72
C ASP A 513 -7.87 -29.24 2.96
N ASN A 514 -7.18 -28.59 3.90
CA ASN A 514 -6.65 -29.26 5.08
C ASN A 514 -7.74 -29.52 6.13
N GLU A 515 -8.41 -30.67 6.04
CA GLU A 515 -9.50 -31.07 6.94
C GLU A 515 -9.16 -31.02 8.43
N TYR A 516 -7.90 -31.27 8.79
CA TYR A 516 -7.47 -31.23 10.19
C TYR A 516 -7.59 -29.81 10.75
N PHE A 517 -7.03 -28.82 10.05
CA PHE A 517 -7.15 -27.41 10.46
C PHE A 517 -8.58 -26.88 10.30
N GLN A 518 -9.39 -27.41 9.40
CA GLN A 518 -10.78 -26.97 9.26
C GLN A 518 -11.66 -27.44 10.43
N THR A 519 -11.45 -28.66 10.93
CA THR A 519 -12.45 -29.33 11.79
C THR A 519 -11.99 -29.58 13.22
N ASP A 520 -10.67 -29.71 13.48
CA ASP A 520 -10.18 -30.04 14.81
C ASP A 520 -10.44 -28.88 15.80
N PRO A 521 -11.12 -29.14 16.94
CA PRO A 521 -11.54 -28.10 17.88
C PRO A 521 -10.37 -27.36 18.57
N HIS A 522 -9.16 -27.90 18.52
CA HIS A 522 -7.97 -27.25 19.07
C HIS A 522 -7.22 -26.38 18.05
N TRP A 523 -7.46 -26.58 16.75
CA TRP A 523 -6.68 -25.95 15.68
C TRP A 523 -7.48 -25.01 14.79
N ARG A 524 -8.77 -25.27 14.59
CA ARG A 524 -9.65 -24.51 13.68
C ARG A 524 -9.85 -23.03 14.00
N ASP A 525 -9.45 -22.63 15.20
CA ASP A 525 -9.53 -21.27 15.72
C ASP A 525 -8.14 -20.62 15.86
N LEU A 526 -7.06 -21.29 15.46
CA LEU A 526 -5.70 -20.75 15.41
C LEU A 526 -5.36 -20.37 13.96
N ILE A 527 -5.52 -19.08 13.63
CA ILE A 527 -5.59 -18.62 12.25
C ILE A 527 -4.21 -18.09 11.82
N PRO A 528 -3.56 -18.69 10.80
CA PRO A 528 -2.34 -18.14 10.25
C PRO A 528 -2.65 -16.92 9.38
N PHE A 529 -1.74 -15.95 9.38
CA PHE A 529 -1.83 -14.77 8.54
C PHE A 529 -0.73 -14.86 7.51
N HIS A 530 -1.14 -15.24 6.32
CA HIS A 530 -0.25 -15.54 5.23
C HIS A 530 0.21 -14.30 4.47
N GLU A 531 1.29 -14.46 3.73
CA GLU A 531 1.88 -13.39 2.93
C GLU A 531 0.98 -12.97 1.78
N TYR A 532 0.43 -13.99 1.12
CA TYR A 532 -0.53 -13.87 0.04
C TYR A 532 -1.46 -15.08 0.05
N PHE A 533 -2.51 -15.00 -0.76
CA PHE A 533 -3.54 -16.02 -0.84
C PHE A 533 -3.69 -16.48 -2.29
N ASP A 534 -3.90 -17.77 -2.49
CA ASP A 534 -4.14 -18.32 -3.82
C ASP A 534 -5.29 -17.59 -4.52
N GLY A 535 -5.03 -17.09 -5.73
CA GLY A 535 -5.96 -16.26 -6.50
C GLY A 535 -7.24 -16.97 -6.95
N ASP A 536 -7.29 -18.30 -6.89
CA ASP A 536 -8.47 -19.10 -7.21
C ASP A 536 -9.09 -19.74 -5.96
N SER A 537 -8.29 -20.33 -5.07
CA SER A 537 -8.81 -21.08 -3.91
C SER A 537 -8.88 -20.27 -2.61
N GLY A 538 -8.08 -19.20 -2.49
CA GLY A 538 -7.99 -18.40 -1.25
C GLY A 538 -7.17 -19.06 -0.14
N ARG A 539 -6.52 -20.21 -0.39
CA ARG A 539 -5.60 -20.83 0.59
C ARG A 539 -4.42 -19.91 0.88
N GLY A 540 -3.98 -19.88 2.13
CA GLY A 540 -2.83 -19.08 2.54
C GLY A 540 -1.51 -19.65 2.01
N LEU A 541 -0.62 -18.78 1.55
CA LEU A 541 0.67 -19.10 0.94
C LEU A 541 1.77 -18.14 1.43
N GLY A 542 3.04 -18.48 1.17
CA GLY A 542 4.18 -17.73 1.67
C GLY A 542 4.27 -17.77 3.21
N ALA A 543 4.91 -16.75 3.79
CA ALA A 543 5.12 -16.66 5.23
C ALA A 543 3.81 -16.71 6.01
N SER A 544 3.66 -17.67 6.95
CA SER A 544 2.38 -17.95 7.61
C SER A 544 2.12 -17.12 8.88
N HIS A 545 3.11 -16.36 9.34
CA HIS A 545 3.01 -15.44 10.47
C HIS A 545 3.26 -13.99 10.01
N GLN A 546 2.97 -13.70 8.74
CA GLN A 546 3.02 -12.35 8.19
C GLN A 546 1.78 -11.55 8.65
N THR A 547 1.58 -11.49 9.97
CA THR A 547 0.67 -10.56 10.65
C THR A 547 1.16 -9.10 10.58
N GLY A 548 1.97 -8.78 9.57
CA GLY A 548 2.32 -7.46 9.12
C GLY A 548 1.19 -6.83 8.30
N TRP A 549 1.32 -6.75 6.97
CA TRP A 549 0.29 -6.12 6.13
C TRP A 549 -1.04 -6.87 6.15
N THR A 550 -1.06 -8.18 6.42
CA THR A 550 -2.30 -8.97 6.43
C THR A 550 -3.18 -8.58 7.62
N ALA A 551 -2.60 -7.93 8.64
CA ALA A 551 -3.34 -7.34 9.75
C ALA A 551 -4.25 -6.17 9.33
N THR A 552 -4.12 -5.63 8.11
CA THR A 552 -5.10 -4.68 7.54
C THR A 552 -6.51 -5.26 7.45
N VAL A 553 -6.68 -6.59 7.52
CA VAL A 553 -7.99 -7.22 7.70
C VAL A 553 -8.71 -6.72 8.95
N ALA A 554 -8.00 -6.35 10.01
CA ALA A 554 -8.60 -5.80 11.22
C ALA A 554 -9.29 -4.45 10.95
N VAL A 555 -8.74 -3.67 10.01
CA VAL A 555 -9.30 -2.40 9.53
C VAL A 555 -10.51 -2.69 8.64
N LEU A 556 -10.43 -3.66 7.74
CA LEU A 556 -11.57 -4.10 6.92
C LEU A 556 -12.72 -4.65 7.78
N LEU A 557 -12.44 -5.33 8.89
CA LEU A 557 -13.48 -5.76 9.83
C LEU A 557 -14.11 -4.57 10.56
N ALA A 558 -13.31 -3.58 10.98
CA ALA A 558 -13.80 -2.41 11.68
C ALA A 558 -14.68 -1.49 10.81
N PHE A 559 -14.36 -1.37 9.52
CA PHE A 559 -14.99 -0.38 8.63
C PHE A 559 -15.70 -0.96 7.41
N ARG A 560 -15.62 -2.29 7.20
CA ARG A 560 -16.10 -2.98 5.99
C ARG A 560 -15.49 -2.34 4.74
N GLY A 561 -16.29 -2.08 3.72
CA GLY A 561 -15.87 -1.34 2.54
C GLY A 561 -15.75 0.15 2.78
N GLY A 562 -16.19 0.71 3.91
CA GLY A 562 -16.17 2.15 4.20
C GLY A 562 -14.81 2.67 4.67
N LEU A 563 -13.76 2.52 3.87
CA LEU A 563 -12.38 2.93 4.23
C LEU A 563 -12.12 4.43 4.03
N TYR A 564 -12.95 5.26 4.64
CA TYR A 564 -12.77 6.70 4.77
C TYR A 564 -12.95 7.07 6.24
N PHE A 565 -11.91 7.64 6.84
CA PHE A 565 -11.79 7.77 8.29
C PHE A 565 -12.10 9.18 8.82
N ARG A 566 -12.68 10.08 8.02
CA ARG A 566 -13.05 11.40 8.55
C ARG A 566 -14.37 11.35 9.29
N ARG A 567 -14.47 12.19 10.31
CA ARG A 567 -15.73 12.50 10.97
C ARG A 567 -16.71 13.06 9.94
N GLN A 568 -17.87 12.42 9.76
CA GLN A 568 -19.00 13.13 9.17
C GLN A 568 -19.24 14.34 10.07
N SER A 569 -19.07 15.54 9.52
CA SER A 569 -19.45 16.76 10.21
C SER A 569 -20.91 16.60 10.61
N SER A 570 -21.16 16.34 11.89
CA SER A 570 -22.49 16.39 12.46
C SER A 570 -23.00 17.79 12.16
N GLY A 571 -23.99 17.89 11.27
CA GLY A 571 -24.69 19.12 11.03
C GLY A 571 -25.13 19.71 12.36
N LEU A 572 -24.67 20.93 12.64
CA LEU A 572 -25.35 21.86 13.51
C LEU A 572 -25.92 22.96 12.63
#